data_AF-A0A7S3TBP0-F1
#
_entry.id   AF-A0A7S3TBP0-F1
#
_cell.length_a   1.000
_cell.length_b   1.000
_cell.length_c   1.000
_cell.angle_alpha   90.00
_cell.angle_beta   90.00
_cell.angle_gamma   90.00
#
_symmetry.space_group_name_H-M   'P 1'
#
loop_
_entity.id
_entity.type
_entity.pdbx_description
1 polymer ?
#
loop_
_entity_poly.entity_id
_entity_poly.type
_entity_poly.pdbx_seq_one_letter_code
_entity_poly.pdbx_strand_id
1 'polypeptide(L)'
;MPAQPEGNSTRSCTFFMLSADFVRQFPGKSLPFFQEIRDDYTTEEPLVEVALDYADVVKGTHIETTLAVSHRWMQPDDPDPDGEQLKALKGFLNSPAGKKIERVWIDSACMPQDHPKGSRSAEDAAAFKRMLKEVNRLYLGTTVLILLDMSYVSRFWTQFESWLSMQYATPSGLKPAVGTRNERHHIVCIQNAAAQAESFTKLLVDQWAKKTPEQAHSFLSKPDVTVTNQGDKDLQLLKIKALDTT
;
A
#
# COMPACT_ATOMS: atom_id res chain seq x y z
N MET A 1 -24.38 -24.82 -26.73
CA MET A 1 -24.38 -23.43 -26.24
C MET A 1 -23.15 -23.27 -25.35
N PRO A 2 -22.16 -22.45 -25.74
CA PRO A 2 -20.99 -22.21 -24.91
C PRO A 2 -21.39 -21.38 -23.69
N ALA A 3 -20.92 -21.80 -22.51
CA ALA A 3 -21.10 -21.08 -21.26
C ALA A 3 -20.48 -19.69 -21.36
N GLN A 4 -21.21 -18.67 -20.91
CA GLN A 4 -20.68 -17.32 -20.80
C GLN A 4 -19.54 -17.30 -19.78
N PRO A 5 -18.45 -16.57 -20.03
CA PRO A 5 -17.43 -16.35 -19.02
C PRO A 5 -18.07 -15.62 -17.83
N GLU A 6 -17.95 -16.20 -16.64
CA GLU A 6 -18.40 -15.58 -15.39
C GLU A 6 -17.77 -14.19 -15.27
N GLY A 7 -18.63 -13.18 -15.11
CA GLY A 7 -18.26 -11.78 -15.09
C GLY A 7 -17.17 -11.48 -14.06
N ASN A 8 -16.12 -10.81 -14.51
CA ASN A 8 -15.03 -10.31 -13.70
C ASN A 8 -15.62 -9.40 -12.61
N SER A 9 -15.54 -9.82 -11.34
CA SER A 9 -16.48 -9.35 -10.32
C SER A 9 -16.36 -7.86 -10.02
N THR A 10 -17.50 -7.17 -10.10
CA THR A 10 -17.88 -5.89 -9.48
C THR A 10 -17.81 -5.91 -7.95
N ARG A 11 -17.00 -6.79 -7.34
CA ARG A 11 -17.01 -7.03 -5.89
C ARG A 11 -16.09 -6.03 -5.19
N SER A 12 -16.66 -5.18 -4.36
CA SER A 12 -15.93 -4.27 -3.50
C SER A 12 -15.19 -5.04 -2.40
N CYS A 13 -14.08 -4.47 -1.93
CA CYS A 13 -13.38 -4.90 -0.73
C CYS A 13 -13.34 -3.76 0.29
N THR A 14 -13.78 -4.04 1.51
CA THR A 14 -13.68 -3.09 2.63
C THR A 14 -12.32 -3.17 3.30
N PHE A 15 -11.69 -2.01 3.44
CA PHE A 15 -10.46 -1.79 4.20
C PHE A 15 -10.75 -0.88 5.39
N PHE A 16 -10.07 -1.12 6.52
CA PHE A 16 -10.01 -0.12 7.59
C PHE A 16 -8.92 0.89 7.24
N MET A 17 -9.16 2.16 7.57
CA MET A 17 -8.21 3.25 7.37
C MET A 17 -8.23 4.15 8.60
N LEU A 18 -7.10 4.75 8.93
CA LEU A 18 -7.03 5.76 9.98
C LEU A 18 -7.52 7.11 9.46
N SER A 19 -8.20 7.85 10.34
CA SER A 19 -8.35 9.30 10.19
C SER A 19 -6.97 9.95 10.07
N ALA A 20 -6.77 10.80 9.05
CA ALA A 20 -5.53 11.53 8.89
C ALA A 20 -5.27 12.49 10.06
N ASP A 21 -6.31 13.02 10.71
CA ASP A 21 -6.17 13.89 11.87
C ASP A 21 -5.67 13.13 13.10
N PHE A 22 -6.14 11.90 13.29
CA PHE A 22 -5.59 11.00 14.30
C PHE A 22 -4.08 10.81 14.08
N VAL A 23 -3.65 10.48 12.85
CA VAL A 23 -2.22 10.28 12.54
C VAL A 23 -1.41 11.56 12.76
N ARG A 24 -1.93 12.73 12.37
CA ARG A 24 -1.25 14.03 12.58
C ARG A 24 -1.00 14.31 14.06
N GLN A 25 -1.98 14.01 14.91
CA GLN A 25 -1.98 14.36 16.33
C GLN A 25 -1.42 13.26 17.24
N PHE A 26 -1.28 12.04 16.72
CA PHE A 26 -0.88 10.88 17.51
C PHE A 26 0.44 11.16 18.29
N PRO A 27 0.47 11.07 19.62
CA PRO A 27 1.62 11.52 20.40
C PRO A 27 2.76 10.50 20.48
N GLY A 28 2.50 9.24 20.13
CA GLY A 28 3.49 8.17 20.24
C GLY A 28 4.60 8.23 19.19
N LYS A 29 5.63 7.42 19.44
CA LYS A 29 6.83 7.30 18.59
C LYS A 29 6.53 6.56 17.28
N SER A 30 5.72 5.52 17.34
CA SER A 30 5.26 4.69 16.22
C SER A 30 3.76 4.42 16.39
N LEU A 31 3.05 4.17 15.28
CA LEU A 31 1.62 3.86 15.34
C LEU A 31 1.40 2.50 16.02
N PRO A 32 0.36 2.34 16.87
CA PRO A 32 0.01 1.05 17.42
C PRO A 32 -0.55 0.12 16.33
N PHE A 33 -0.62 -1.18 16.62
CA PHE A 33 -1.25 -2.14 15.72
C PHE A 33 -2.77 -1.93 15.65
N PHE A 34 -3.39 -2.45 14.58
CA PHE A 34 -4.83 -2.35 14.33
C PHE A 34 -5.68 -2.71 15.55
N GLN A 35 -5.37 -3.82 16.23
CA GLN A 35 -6.13 -4.25 17.40
C GLN A 35 -6.01 -3.28 18.57
N GLU A 36 -4.80 -2.78 18.86
CA GLU A 36 -4.60 -1.77 19.91
C GLU A 36 -5.37 -0.50 19.60
N ILE A 37 -5.39 -0.07 18.33
CA ILE A 37 -6.17 1.10 17.92
C ILE A 37 -7.67 0.86 18.10
N ARG A 38 -8.17 -0.29 17.63
CA ARG A 38 -9.58 -0.69 17.74
C ARG A 38 -10.04 -0.76 19.20
N ASP A 39 -9.20 -1.33 20.07
CA ASP A 39 -9.59 -1.69 21.43
C ASP A 39 -9.36 -0.52 22.41
N ASP A 40 -8.34 0.32 22.20
CA ASP A 40 -8.00 1.41 23.12
C ASP A 40 -8.61 2.78 22.74
N TYR A 41 -8.88 3.03 21.45
CA TYR A 41 -9.36 4.34 20.95
C TYR A 41 -10.87 4.35 20.66
N THR A 42 -11.67 3.86 21.60
CA THR A 42 -13.14 3.68 21.46
C THR A 42 -13.95 4.97 21.51
N THR A 43 -13.38 6.08 21.98
CA THR A 43 -14.09 7.38 22.01
C THR A 43 -13.87 8.19 20.73
N GLU A 44 -12.67 8.12 20.18
CA GLU A 44 -12.27 8.87 18.98
C GLU A 44 -12.58 8.09 17.69
N GLU A 45 -12.72 6.77 17.80
CA GLU A 45 -13.01 5.82 16.72
C GLU A 45 -12.21 6.13 15.43
N PRO A 46 -10.87 6.15 15.50
CA PRO A 46 -10.04 6.65 14.39
C PRO A 46 -10.04 5.72 13.18
N LEU A 47 -10.53 4.48 13.30
CA LEU A 47 -10.62 3.51 12.22
C LEU A 47 -11.95 3.67 11.48
N VAL A 48 -11.87 4.01 10.19
CA VAL A 48 -13.02 4.11 9.29
C VAL A 48 -13.00 2.99 8.25
N GLU A 49 -14.16 2.41 7.99
CA GLU A 49 -14.33 1.43 6.92
C GLU A 49 -14.51 2.11 5.57
N VAL A 50 -13.71 1.70 4.59
CA VAL A 50 -13.77 2.20 3.20
C VAL A 50 -13.88 1.02 2.25
N ALA A 51 -14.99 0.95 1.53
CA ALA A 51 -15.16 -0.01 0.44
C ALA A 51 -14.52 0.55 -0.83
N LEU A 52 -13.64 -0.25 -1.46
CA LEU A 52 -13.05 0.07 -2.76
C LEU A 52 -13.44 -1.01 -3.77
N ASP A 53 -13.94 -0.59 -4.93
CA ASP A 53 -14.11 -1.46 -6.10
C ASP A 53 -13.17 -1.07 -7.26
N TYR A 54 -13.22 -1.82 -8.37
CA TYR A 54 -12.33 -1.51 -9.51
C TYR A 54 -12.77 -0.27 -10.28
N ALA A 55 -14.08 0.00 -10.33
CA ALA A 55 -14.61 1.16 -11.02
C ALA A 55 -14.13 2.45 -10.34
N ASP A 56 -14.03 2.46 -9.01
CA ASP A 56 -13.44 3.55 -8.24
C ASP A 56 -11.95 3.75 -8.52
N VAL A 57 -11.20 2.65 -8.65
CA VAL A 57 -9.78 2.69 -9.02
C VAL A 57 -9.60 3.32 -10.41
N VAL A 58 -10.41 2.92 -11.41
CA VAL A 58 -10.34 3.46 -12.77
C VAL A 58 -10.77 4.93 -12.82
N LYS A 59 -11.77 5.33 -12.03
CA LYS A 59 -12.23 6.73 -11.93
C LYS A 59 -11.30 7.62 -11.12
N GLY A 60 -10.43 7.03 -10.30
CA GLY A 60 -9.59 7.77 -9.36
C GLY A 60 -10.37 8.37 -8.19
N THR A 61 -11.51 7.76 -7.80
CA THR A 61 -12.45 8.29 -6.79
C THR A 61 -11.76 8.68 -5.48
N HIS A 62 -10.71 7.96 -5.09
CA HIS A 62 -10.05 8.09 -3.78
C HIS A 62 -8.65 8.74 -3.85
N ILE A 63 -8.20 9.18 -5.02
CA ILE A 63 -6.83 9.70 -5.19
C ILE A 63 -6.60 10.95 -4.33
N GLU A 64 -7.53 11.89 -4.29
CA GLU A 64 -7.31 13.17 -3.58
C GLU A 64 -7.35 13.07 -2.05
N THR A 65 -8.13 12.13 -1.49
CA THR A 65 -8.47 12.12 -0.06
C THR A 65 -7.89 10.93 0.70
N THR A 66 -7.40 9.91 0.00
CA THR A 66 -6.89 8.68 0.62
C THR A 66 -5.42 8.48 0.29
N LEU A 67 -4.65 8.15 1.32
CA LEU A 67 -3.23 7.86 1.25
C LEU A 67 -2.95 6.40 1.64
N ALA A 68 -2.37 5.62 0.74
CA ALA A 68 -1.74 4.35 1.10
C ALA A 68 -0.24 4.55 1.36
N VAL A 69 0.29 3.95 2.42
CA VAL A 69 1.70 4.00 2.77
C VAL A 69 2.37 2.71 2.32
N SER A 70 3.38 2.82 1.47
CA SER A 70 4.26 1.72 1.10
C SER A 70 5.56 1.84 1.87
N HIS A 71 5.87 0.82 2.67
CA HIS A 71 6.99 0.83 3.59
C HIS A 71 7.46 -0.59 3.89
N ARG A 72 8.62 -0.73 4.54
CA ARG A 72 9.02 -2.02 5.10
C ARG A 72 8.63 -2.08 6.57
N TRP A 73 8.35 -3.29 7.03
CA TRP A 73 8.53 -3.63 8.43
C TRP A 73 10.03 -3.66 8.74
N MET A 74 10.48 -2.78 9.64
CA MET A 74 11.91 -2.67 9.92
C MET A 74 12.44 -3.82 10.77
N GLN A 75 11.60 -4.33 11.67
CA GLN A 75 11.77 -5.57 12.42
C GLN A 75 10.54 -6.48 12.24
N PRO A 76 10.64 -7.79 12.54
CA PRO A 76 9.52 -8.72 12.38
C PRO A 76 8.29 -8.41 13.23
N ASP A 77 8.48 -7.78 14.38
CA ASP A 77 7.50 -7.47 15.43
C ASP A 77 7.29 -5.97 15.64
N ASP A 78 8.12 -5.13 15.02
CA ASP A 78 8.07 -3.68 15.13
C ASP A 78 8.33 -3.05 13.75
N PRO A 79 7.30 -2.53 13.07
CA PRO A 79 7.47 -1.94 11.76
C PRO A 79 8.29 -0.65 11.79
N ASP A 80 8.27 0.13 12.88
CA ASP A 80 8.87 1.47 12.97
C ASP A 80 9.56 1.71 14.33
N PRO A 81 10.63 0.95 14.64
CA PRO A 81 11.23 0.91 15.97
C PRO A 81 11.87 2.22 16.41
N ASP A 82 12.27 3.06 15.46
CA ASP A 82 12.88 4.37 15.71
C ASP A 82 11.94 5.55 15.44
N GLY A 83 10.73 5.30 14.92
CA GLY A 83 9.72 6.34 14.67
C GLY A 83 9.99 7.18 13.42
N GLU A 84 11.01 6.86 12.62
CA GLU A 84 11.35 7.64 11.43
C GLU A 84 10.26 7.50 10.35
N GLN A 85 9.52 6.38 10.31
CA GLN A 85 8.42 6.24 9.36
C GLN A 85 7.22 7.11 9.72
N LEU A 86 6.78 7.08 10.98
CA LEU A 86 5.68 7.91 11.44
C LEU A 86 6.03 9.40 11.31
N LYS A 87 7.28 9.78 11.60
CA LYS A 87 7.78 11.14 11.40
C LYS A 87 7.70 11.56 9.93
N ALA A 88 8.14 10.72 9.00
CA ALA A 88 8.04 10.98 7.56
C ALA A 88 6.58 11.08 7.08
N LEU A 89 5.72 10.16 7.53
CA LEU A 89 4.29 10.17 7.25
C LEU A 89 3.61 11.46 7.73
N LYS A 90 3.85 11.87 8.98
CA LYS A 90 3.36 13.15 9.51
C LYS A 90 3.90 14.34 8.72
N GLY A 91 5.18 14.31 8.33
CA GLY A 91 5.78 15.34 7.47
C GLY A 91 5.03 15.48 6.15
N PHE A 92 4.72 14.36 5.50
CA PHE A 92 3.92 14.36 4.27
C PHE A 92 2.49 14.87 4.50
N LEU A 93 1.78 14.37 5.52
CA LEU A 93 0.40 14.76 5.83
C LEU A 93 0.23 16.26 6.14
N ASN A 94 1.29 16.91 6.63
CA ASN A 94 1.33 18.34 6.90
C ASN A 94 1.85 19.18 5.73
N SER A 95 2.37 18.55 4.67
CA SER A 95 2.80 19.22 3.44
C SER A 95 1.60 19.72 2.61
N PRO A 96 1.80 20.63 1.65
CA PRO A 96 0.72 21.07 0.75
C PRO A 96 -0.01 19.92 0.04
N ALA A 97 0.72 18.87 -0.37
CA ALA A 97 0.13 17.69 -1.01
C ALA A 97 -0.71 16.85 -0.03
N GLY A 98 -0.28 16.74 1.22
CA GLY A 98 -0.93 15.93 2.25
C GLY A 98 -2.15 16.58 2.91
N LYS A 99 -2.37 17.89 2.74
CA LYS A 99 -3.49 18.61 3.40
C LYS A 99 -4.88 18.15 2.97
N LYS A 100 -5.01 17.60 1.76
CA LYS A 100 -6.28 17.04 1.26
C LYS A 100 -6.56 15.62 1.75
N ILE A 101 -5.56 14.95 2.31
CA ILE A 101 -5.70 13.59 2.80
C ILE A 101 -6.54 13.59 4.08
N GLU A 102 -7.62 12.82 4.03
CA GLU A 102 -8.57 12.56 5.10
C GLU A 102 -8.34 11.19 5.73
N ARG A 103 -7.84 10.24 4.94
CA ARG A 103 -7.73 8.83 5.31
C ARG A 103 -6.34 8.27 4.98
N VAL A 104 -5.79 7.51 5.92
CA VAL A 104 -4.47 6.89 5.79
C VAL A 104 -4.61 5.38 5.94
N TRP A 105 -4.03 4.64 5.02
CA TRP A 105 -3.87 3.21 5.10
C TRP A 105 -2.39 2.87 5.28
N ILE A 106 -2.06 2.17 6.36
CA ILE A 106 -0.74 1.59 6.65
C ILE A 106 -0.96 0.22 7.28
N ASP A 107 -0.27 -0.80 6.79
CA ASP A 107 -0.68 -2.21 6.97
C ASP A 107 -0.87 -2.62 8.44
N SER A 108 0.09 -2.32 9.30
CA SER A 108 0.16 -2.67 10.72
C SER A 108 -0.98 -2.05 11.52
N ALA A 109 -1.31 -0.79 11.24
CA ALA A 109 -2.33 -0.04 11.95
C ALA A 109 -3.73 -0.18 11.33
N CYS A 110 -3.84 -0.67 10.09
CA CYS A 110 -5.09 -0.72 9.33
C CYS A 110 -5.55 -2.13 8.99
N MET A 111 -4.74 -3.17 9.19
CA MET A 111 -5.11 -4.58 8.99
C MET A 111 -4.97 -5.36 10.30
N PRO A 112 -5.88 -6.30 10.61
CA PRO A 112 -5.71 -7.17 11.77
C PRO A 112 -4.40 -7.97 11.70
N GLN A 113 -3.51 -7.77 12.67
CA GLN A 113 -2.19 -8.41 12.69
C GLN A 113 -2.16 -9.67 13.54
N ASP A 114 -1.31 -10.63 13.18
CA ASP A 114 -1.05 -11.81 14.01
C ASP A 114 0.05 -11.54 15.04
N HIS A 115 -0.09 -10.44 15.78
CA HIS A 115 0.93 -9.92 16.67
C HIS A 115 0.33 -9.55 18.05
N PRO A 116 0.71 -10.24 19.15
CA PRO A 116 1.56 -11.43 19.19
C PRO A 116 0.95 -12.61 18.43
N LYS A 117 1.78 -13.60 18.05
CA LYS A 117 1.33 -14.76 17.25
C LYS A 117 0.17 -15.49 17.91
N GLY A 118 -0.91 -15.71 17.15
CA GLY A 118 -2.14 -16.34 17.61
C GLY A 118 -3.17 -15.38 18.20
N SER A 119 -2.95 -14.07 18.09
CA SER A 119 -3.86 -13.04 18.64
C SER A 119 -5.10 -12.76 17.80
N ARG A 120 -5.09 -13.10 16.50
CA ARG A 120 -6.26 -12.85 15.64
C ARG A 120 -7.43 -13.76 16.01
N SER A 121 -8.61 -13.15 16.16
CA SER A 121 -9.87 -13.90 16.14
C SER A 121 -10.14 -14.53 14.76
N ALA A 122 -11.16 -15.38 14.68
CA ALA A 122 -11.60 -15.94 13.40
C ALA A 122 -12.09 -14.84 12.44
N GLU A 123 -12.76 -13.80 12.95
CA GLU A 123 -13.18 -12.64 12.17
C GLU A 123 -11.98 -11.83 11.67
N ASP A 124 -11.00 -11.57 12.53
CA ASP A 124 -9.77 -10.84 12.17
C ASP A 124 -8.95 -11.59 11.11
N ALA A 125 -8.84 -12.92 11.23
CA ALA A 125 -8.20 -13.75 10.22
C ALA A 125 -8.91 -13.68 8.85
N ALA A 126 -10.26 -13.69 8.86
CA ALA A 126 -11.05 -13.55 7.65
C ALA A 126 -10.91 -12.16 7.01
N ALA A 127 -10.94 -11.10 7.82
CA ALA A 127 -10.76 -9.72 7.37
C ALA A 127 -9.36 -9.51 6.78
N PHE A 128 -8.30 -9.96 7.47
CA PHE A 128 -6.93 -9.90 6.97
C PHE A 128 -6.80 -10.58 5.61
N LYS A 129 -7.30 -11.82 5.47
CA LYS A 129 -7.22 -12.57 4.20
C LYS A 129 -7.96 -11.87 3.07
N ARG A 130 -9.13 -11.29 3.35
CA ARG A 130 -9.92 -10.52 2.39
C ARG A 130 -9.15 -9.28 1.91
N MET A 131 -8.63 -8.50 2.85
CA MET A 131 -7.90 -7.26 2.57
C MET A 131 -6.59 -7.53 1.84
N LEU A 132 -5.79 -8.50 2.30
CA LEU A 132 -4.51 -8.87 1.68
C LEU A 132 -4.70 -9.30 0.22
N LYS A 133 -5.78 -10.04 -0.06
CA LYS A 133 -6.10 -10.43 -1.42
C LYS A 133 -6.25 -9.20 -2.30
N GLU A 134 -6.96 -8.16 -1.88
CA GLU A 134 -7.30 -7.01 -2.72
C GLU A 134 -6.42 -5.77 -2.49
N VAL A 135 -5.35 -5.88 -1.70
CA VAL A 135 -4.46 -4.76 -1.30
C VAL A 135 -3.90 -3.98 -2.49
N ASN A 136 -3.73 -4.65 -3.64
CA ASN A 136 -3.28 -4.03 -4.88
C ASN A 136 -4.17 -2.85 -5.34
N ARG A 137 -5.45 -2.84 -4.97
CA ARG A 137 -6.39 -1.74 -5.30
C ARG A 137 -6.03 -0.44 -4.61
N LEU A 138 -5.49 -0.51 -3.38
CA LEU A 138 -5.08 0.67 -2.64
C LEU A 138 -3.97 1.41 -3.39
N TYR A 139 -2.92 0.69 -3.75
CA TYR A 139 -1.77 1.28 -4.43
C TYR A 139 -2.07 1.71 -5.88
N LEU A 140 -3.10 1.13 -6.52
CA LEU A 140 -3.57 1.59 -7.83
C LEU A 140 -4.54 2.78 -7.76
N GLY A 141 -5.40 2.84 -6.74
CA GLY A 141 -6.56 3.74 -6.71
C GLY A 141 -6.46 4.93 -5.75
N THR A 142 -5.36 5.07 -5.02
CA THR A 142 -5.16 6.12 -4.02
C THR A 142 -3.85 6.86 -4.24
N THR A 143 -3.65 8.00 -3.56
CA THR A 143 -2.31 8.60 -3.45
C THR A 143 -1.42 7.66 -2.65
N VAL A 144 -0.15 7.50 -3.04
CA VAL A 144 0.78 6.59 -2.37
C VAL A 144 1.98 7.36 -1.82
N LEU A 145 2.25 7.20 -0.53
CA LEU A 145 3.52 7.63 0.08
C LEU A 145 4.46 6.43 0.20
N ILE A 146 5.58 6.51 -0.50
CA ILE A 146 6.67 5.54 -0.45
C ILE A 146 7.70 6.01 0.58
N LEU A 147 7.91 5.21 1.62
CA LEU A 147 8.94 5.42 2.62
C LEU A 147 10.16 4.57 2.27
N LEU A 148 11.12 5.19 1.60
CA LEU A 148 12.23 4.50 0.92
C LEU A 148 13.48 4.46 1.81
N ASP A 149 13.82 3.29 2.35
CA ASP A 149 15.15 3.00 2.89
C ASP A 149 15.98 2.08 1.97
N MET A 150 17.23 1.81 2.31
CA MET A 150 18.14 1.02 1.46
C MET A 150 17.67 -0.42 1.23
N SER A 151 16.98 -1.04 2.19
CA SER A 151 16.48 -2.43 2.09
C SER A 151 15.13 -2.51 1.39
N TYR A 152 14.47 -1.39 1.17
CA TYR A 152 13.16 -1.34 0.52
C TYR A 152 13.19 -1.98 -0.88
N VAL A 153 14.23 -1.72 -1.67
CA VAL A 153 14.32 -2.18 -3.07
C VAL A 153 14.63 -3.68 -3.22
N SER A 154 14.85 -4.42 -2.13
CA SER A 154 15.11 -5.87 -2.19
C SER A 154 13.91 -6.73 -1.79
N ARG A 155 12.83 -6.13 -1.29
CA ARG A 155 11.64 -6.87 -0.83
C ARG A 155 10.54 -6.88 -1.88
N PHE A 156 9.74 -7.95 -1.90
CA PHE A 156 8.67 -8.14 -2.88
C PHE A 156 7.57 -7.09 -2.75
N TRP A 157 7.00 -6.94 -1.55
CA TRP A 157 5.85 -6.06 -1.30
C TRP A 157 6.14 -4.61 -1.64
N THR A 158 7.19 -4.04 -1.07
CA THR A 158 7.67 -2.68 -1.34
C THR A 158 7.86 -2.42 -2.84
N GLN A 159 8.44 -3.37 -3.58
CA GLN A 159 8.64 -3.25 -5.02
C GLN A 159 7.35 -3.38 -5.82
N PHE A 160 6.47 -4.31 -5.46
CA PHE A 160 5.18 -4.50 -6.07
C PHE A 160 4.28 -3.26 -5.89
N GLU A 161 4.22 -2.74 -4.67
CA GLU A 161 3.47 -1.53 -4.30
C GLU A 161 4.01 -0.29 -5.02
N SER A 162 5.33 -0.16 -5.13
CA SER A 162 5.97 0.91 -5.90
C SER A 162 5.58 0.85 -7.37
N TRP A 163 5.61 -0.34 -7.98
CA TRP A 163 5.16 -0.50 -9.36
C TRP A 163 3.70 -0.08 -9.55
N LEU A 164 2.79 -0.57 -8.71
CA LEU A 164 1.36 -0.23 -8.76
C LEU A 164 1.14 1.29 -8.62
N SER A 165 1.84 1.95 -7.69
CA SER A 165 1.73 3.40 -7.47
C SER A 165 2.16 4.23 -8.68
N MET A 166 3.04 3.68 -9.51
CA MET A 166 3.56 4.32 -10.72
C MET A 166 2.78 3.96 -11.99
N GLN A 167 1.79 3.07 -11.89
CA GLN A 167 0.82 2.78 -12.96
C GLN A 167 -0.50 3.49 -12.68
N TYR A 168 -1.36 3.70 -13.67
CA TYR A 168 -2.77 4.05 -13.45
C TYR A 168 -3.67 3.07 -14.22
N ALA A 169 -4.84 2.78 -13.65
CA ALA A 169 -5.80 1.85 -14.25
C ALA A 169 -6.64 2.55 -15.33
N THR A 170 -6.95 1.80 -16.39
CA THR A 170 -7.90 2.19 -17.43
C THR A 170 -8.87 1.04 -17.67
N PRO A 171 -9.99 1.23 -18.40
CA PRO A 171 -10.86 0.12 -18.81
C PRO A 171 -10.22 -0.91 -19.75
N SER A 172 -8.95 -0.72 -20.12
CA SER A 172 -8.22 -1.57 -21.06
C SER A 172 -6.84 -1.94 -20.50
N GLY A 173 -6.73 -2.15 -19.18
CA GLY A 173 -5.45 -2.45 -18.51
C GLY A 173 -4.68 -1.24 -17.98
N LEU A 174 -3.43 -1.48 -17.58
CA LEU A 174 -2.60 -0.52 -16.85
C LEU A 174 -1.72 0.31 -17.77
N LYS A 175 -1.47 1.57 -17.40
CA LYS A 175 -0.57 2.48 -18.13
C LYS A 175 0.38 3.21 -17.19
N PRO A 176 1.60 3.59 -17.65
CA PRO A 176 2.53 4.41 -16.88
C PRO A 176 1.93 5.75 -16.43
N ALA A 177 2.00 6.06 -15.13
CA ALA A 177 1.49 7.31 -14.57
C ALA A 177 2.53 8.41 -14.46
N VAL A 178 3.81 8.06 -14.29
CA VAL A 178 4.90 9.02 -14.03
C VAL A 178 5.11 9.95 -15.22
N GLY A 179 5.21 11.26 -14.94
CA GLY A 179 5.31 12.31 -15.95
C GLY A 179 3.98 12.67 -16.62
N THR A 180 2.87 12.17 -16.10
CA THR A 180 1.52 12.47 -16.60
C THR A 180 0.66 13.11 -15.50
N ARG A 181 -0.53 13.60 -15.85
CA ARG A 181 -1.50 14.10 -14.86
C ARG A 181 -2.00 13.05 -13.86
N ASN A 182 -1.75 11.76 -14.11
CA ASN A 182 -2.20 10.65 -13.26
C ASN A 182 -1.14 10.22 -12.22
N GLU A 183 0.01 10.91 -12.18
CA GLU A 183 1.03 10.67 -11.18
C GLU A 183 0.52 11.03 -9.78
N ARG A 184 0.63 10.07 -8.85
CA ARG A 184 0.06 10.17 -7.49
C ARG A 184 0.94 9.55 -6.41
N HIS A 185 2.19 9.26 -6.75
CA HIS A 185 3.16 8.69 -5.81
C HIS A 185 4.06 9.81 -5.28
N HIS A 186 4.44 9.69 -4.01
CA HIS A 186 5.39 10.58 -3.36
C HIS A 186 6.46 9.72 -2.70
N ILE A 187 7.73 10.07 -2.89
CA ILE A 187 8.85 9.31 -2.34
C ILE A 187 9.52 10.15 -1.26
N VAL A 188 9.63 9.59 -0.06
CA VAL A 188 10.41 10.15 1.03
C VAL A 188 11.48 9.14 1.41
N CYS A 189 12.74 9.48 1.13
CA CYS A 189 13.87 8.67 1.56
C CYS A 189 14.08 8.83 3.07
N ILE A 190 14.12 7.71 3.77
CA ILE A 190 14.33 7.64 5.23
C ILE A 190 15.60 6.84 5.54
N GLN A 191 16.01 6.83 6.81
CA GLN A 191 17.20 6.09 7.24
C GLN A 191 18.45 6.49 6.42
N ASN A 192 19.35 5.54 6.17
CA ASN A 192 20.55 5.77 5.37
C ASN A 192 20.28 6.15 3.90
N ALA A 193 19.08 5.88 3.36
CA ALA A 193 18.75 6.31 2.00
C ALA A 193 18.55 7.83 1.91
N ALA A 194 18.20 8.49 3.02
CA ALA A 194 18.03 9.95 3.07
C ALA A 194 19.32 10.70 2.69
N ALA A 195 20.49 10.17 3.02
CA ALA A 195 21.79 10.76 2.67
C ALA A 195 22.06 10.80 1.15
N GLN A 196 21.35 9.97 0.37
CA GLN A 196 21.48 9.89 -1.09
C GLN A 196 20.09 9.91 -1.75
N ALA A 197 19.20 10.77 -1.23
CA ALA A 197 17.78 10.74 -1.56
C ALA A 197 17.50 10.82 -3.07
N GLU A 198 18.22 11.68 -3.80
CA GLU A 198 18.09 11.83 -5.25
C GLU A 198 18.42 10.52 -5.99
N SER A 199 19.55 9.88 -5.65
CA SER A 199 19.99 8.63 -6.27
C SER A 199 19.02 7.48 -6.02
N PHE A 200 18.54 7.32 -4.78
CA PHE A 200 17.58 6.25 -4.43
C PHE A 200 16.21 6.48 -5.06
N THR A 201 15.73 7.73 -5.05
CA THR A 201 14.48 8.11 -5.73
C THR A 201 14.57 7.81 -7.22
N LYS A 202 15.66 8.24 -7.86
CA LYS A 202 15.89 7.99 -9.29
C LYS A 202 15.95 6.50 -9.60
N LEU A 203 16.68 5.72 -8.79
CA LEU A 203 16.77 4.27 -8.94
C LEU A 203 15.38 3.63 -8.94
N LEU A 204 14.54 3.97 -7.96
CA LEU A 204 13.20 3.39 -7.82
C LEU A 204 12.30 3.78 -9.01
N VAL A 205 12.32 5.05 -9.41
CA VAL A 205 11.51 5.55 -10.53
C VAL A 205 11.96 4.95 -11.85
N ASP A 206 13.26 4.94 -12.15
CA ASP A 206 13.81 4.31 -13.37
C ASP A 206 13.45 2.82 -13.44
N GLN A 207 13.45 2.15 -12.29
CA GLN A 207 13.11 0.74 -12.22
C GLN A 207 11.65 0.48 -12.56
N TRP A 208 10.70 1.26 -12.04
CA TRP A 208 9.28 0.90 -12.06
C TRP A 208 8.40 1.72 -12.99
N ALA A 209 8.71 2.99 -13.24
CA ALA A 209 7.81 3.94 -13.88
C ALA A 209 7.24 3.47 -15.22
N LYS A 210 8.06 2.79 -16.03
CA LYS A 210 7.71 2.35 -17.40
C LYS A 210 7.58 0.83 -17.56
N LYS A 211 7.67 0.06 -16.47
CA LYS A 211 7.58 -1.40 -16.58
C LYS A 211 6.13 -1.82 -16.85
N THR A 212 5.96 -2.55 -17.94
CA THR A 212 4.71 -3.28 -18.24
C THR A 212 4.42 -4.34 -17.18
N PRO A 213 3.17 -4.82 -17.07
CA PRO A 213 2.82 -5.95 -16.20
C PRO A 213 3.70 -7.19 -16.42
N GLU A 214 4.02 -7.55 -17.65
CA GLU A 214 4.90 -8.69 -17.96
C GLU A 214 6.32 -8.47 -17.44
N GLN A 215 6.86 -7.26 -17.64
CA GLN A 215 8.19 -6.90 -17.16
C GLN A 215 8.24 -6.87 -15.63
N ALA A 216 7.20 -6.34 -14.99
CA ALA A 216 7.08 -6.29 -13.54
C ALA A 216 6.98 -7.70 -12.95
N HIS A 217 6.13 -8.56 -13.52
CA HIS A 217 6.05 -9.98 -13.15
C HIS A 217 7.41 -10.65 -13.28
N SER A 218 8.07 -10.53 -14.43
CA SER A 218 9.37 -11.18 -14.71
C SER A 218 10.45 -10.73 -13.72
N PHE A 219 10.49 -9.44 -13.39
CA PHE A 219 11.41 -8.88 -12.40
C PHE A 219 11.11 -9.39 -10.99
N LEU A 220 9.86 -9.23 -10.53
CA LEU A 220 9.45 -9.59 -9.16
C LEU A 220 9.56 -11.10 -8.90
N SER A 221 9.50 -11.92 -9.94
CA SER A 221 9.69 -13.38 -9.85
C SER A 221 11.14 -13.81 -9.58
N LYS A 222 12.12 -12.90 -9.65
CA LYS A 222 13.53 -13.24 -9.47
C LYS A 222 13.85 -13.63 -8.01
N PRO A 223 14.89 -14.46 -7.79
CA PRO A 223 15.22 -14.99 -6.47
C PRO A 223 15.83 -13.96 -5.51
N ASP A 224 16.40 -12.88 -6.02
CA ASP A 224 16.94 -11.76 -5.23
C ASP A 224 15.85 -10.81 -4.71
N VAL A 225 14.61 -10.97 -5.19
CA VAL A 225 13.42 -10.30 -4.64
C VAL A 225 12.88 -11.12 -3.48
N THR A 226 13.22 -10.70 -2.26
CA THR A 226 12.94 -11.44 -1.02
C THR A 226 11.51 -11.23 -0.51
N VAL A 227 10.95 -12.23 0.16
CA VAL A 227 9.64 -12.15 0.83
C VAL A 227 9.65 -13.03 2.06
N THR A 228 8.91 -12.64 3.11
CA THR A 228 8.77 -13.45 4.32
C THR A 228 7.83 -14.64 4.10
N ASN A 229 6.80 -14.47 3.26
CA ASN A 229 5.83 -15.50 2.91
C ASN A 229 5.81 -15.70 1.39
N GLN A 230 6.33 -16.83 0.93
CA GLN A 230 6.38 -17.15 -0.50
C GLN A 230 4.99 -17.31 -1.13
N GLY A 231 4.00 -17.82 -0.39
CA GLY A 231 2.64 -17.99 -0.89
C GLY A 231 1.96 -16.66 -1.24
N ASP A 232 2.27 -15.60 -0.49
CA ASP A 232 1.78 -14.25 -0.80
C ASP A 232 2.36 -13.72 -2.10
N LYS A 233 3.67 -13.91 -2.30
CA LYS A 233 4.36 -13.54 -3.54
C LYS A 233 3.77 -14.26 -4.74
N ASP A 234 3.56 -15.57 -4.64
CA ASP A 234 2.98 -16.37 -5.73
C ASP A 234 1.56 -15.91 -6.07
N LEU A 235 0.73 -15.64 -5.06
CA LEU A 235 -0.64 -15.13 -5.24
C LEU A 235 -0.65 -13.77 -5.96
N GLN A 236 0.19 -12.83 -5.54
CA GLN A 236 0.22 -11.48 -6.09
C GLN A 236 0.85 -11.43 -7.48
N LEU A 237 1.82 -12.29 -7.79
CA LEU A 237 2.35 -12.44 -9.15
C LEU A 237 1.26 -12.83 -10.15
N LEU A 238 0.34 -13.73 -9.77
CA LEU A 238 -0.80 -14.09 -10.62
C LEU A 238 -1.72 -12.87 -10.88
N LYS A 239 -1.88 -11.99 -9.88
CA LYS A 239 -2.72 -10.79 -10.00
C LYS A 239 -2.15 -9.74 -10.95
N ILE A 240 -0.82 -9.62 -11.08
CA ILE A 240 -0.20 -8.69 -12.03
C ILE A 240 -0.74 -8.89 -13.45
N LYS A 241 -0.88 -10.15 -13.88
CA LYS A 241 -1.40 -10.51 -15.20
C LYS A 241 -2.91 -10.26 -15.32
N ALA A 242 -3.66 -10.48 -14.24
CA ALA A 242 -5.10 -10.22 -14.24
C ALA A 242 -5.42 -8.72 -14.31
N LEU A 243 -4.59 -7.88 -13.68
CA LEU A 243 -4.76 -6.43 -13.65
C LEU A 243 -4.66 -5.76 -15.02
N ASP A 244 -3.99 -6.39 -15.99
CA ASP A 244 -3.84 -5.86 -17.35
C ASP A 244 -4.97 -6.28 -18.30
N THR A 245 -5.70 -7.33 -17.95
CA THR A 245 -6.78 -7.90 -18.76
C THR A 245 -8.18 -7.46 -18.31
N THR A 246 -8.24 -6.54 -17.34
CA THR A 246 -9.48 -5.98 -16.77
C THR A 246 -9.81 -4.62 -17.40
#